data_AF-A0A1M6TZF8-F1
#
_entry.id   AF-A0A1M6TZF8-F1
#
_cell.length_a   1.000
_cell.length_b   1.000
_cell.length_c   1.000
_cell.angle_alpha   90.00
_cell.angle_beta   90.00
_cell.angle_gamma   90.00
#
_symmetry.space_group_name_H-M   'P 1'
#
loop_
_entity.id
_entity.type
_entity.pdbx_description
1 polymer ?
#
loop_
_entity_poly.entity_id
_entity_poly.type
_entity_poly.pdbx_seq_one_letter_code
_entity_poly.pdbx_strand_id
1 'polypeptide(L)'
;MITTNSDAGNTYQVNANVSGSLIKNVLGLKLNGLYSHRDEDKIISGFPERTIKSIGGQLSYNPNDNNTITADFNYNRQERYSRIGKSLAAGGRSTTSFDDYDRINYALGHQGKYGKLRLNNTLQHDKSDNFSRGMRYQTTILNSINTYDFKKHVLSFGGEFRNEKLNDPENQFENNGVIQSEIKRYNWALFAEMNWKLVEKLNFVTGIRYDNNENYGSHIAPRGYLIYSINNNFTLKGGVASGYKAPSLRQSTDNWGSITGGANAPVPGVILGDSSLKPEKSFNQELTVMFENDKKTFSASVTAYNTNFQDKITEVRLCDNCEYNGKDYLFVSRQSNVDKSVIHGLETNLTLRFTKDINLKANYTFTESEVKSGDLKGKSLSRLPKHMANTILEWKATKDLDFWSRYNFRSKSLPGISRGNAATTTIADYSLVDLGGIYKFTNNFQFNLGVYNIFNRQVYNSTGASEFRIDGTRYQVGATFRF
;
A
#
# COMPACT_ATOMS: atom_id res chain seq x y z
N MET A 1 6.84 -20.22 -10.02
CA MET A 1 6.23 -20.70 -8.77
C MET A 1 5.13 -21.68 -9.15
N ILE A 2 5.18 -22.88 -8.59
CA ILE A 2 4.30 -24.00 -8.89
C ILE A 2 3.46 -24.29 -7.65
N THR A 3 2.16 -24.47 -7.81
CA THR A 3 1.21 -24.84 -6.75
C THR A 3 1.12 -26.37 -6.63
N THR A 4 0.91 -26.91 -5.42
CA THR A 4 0.62 -28.35 -5.25
C THR A 4 -0.81 -28.73 -5.58
N ASN A 5 -1.73 -27.77 -5.50
CA ASN A 5 -3.13 -27.96 -5.87
C ASN A 5 -3.27 -27.78 -7.39
N SER A 6 -3.70 -28.83 -8.09
CA SER A 6 -3.93 -28.83 -9.55
C SER A 6 -4.98 -27.84 -10.02
N ASP A 7 -5.85 -27.39 -9.12
CA ASP A 7 -6.88 -26.39 -9.40
C ASP A 7 -6.40 -24.96 -9.14
N ALA A 8 -5.20 -24.77 -8.57
CA ALA A 8 -4.60 -23.46 -8.40
C ALA A 8 -3.61 -23.16 -9.54
N GLY A 9 -3.71 -21.98 -10.13
CA GLY A 9 -2.87 -21.58 -11.27
C GLY A 9 -1.40 -21.32 -10.90
N ASN A 10 -0.49 -21.72 -11.80
CA ASN A 10 0.94 -21.49 -11.63
C ASN A 10 1.31 -20.04 -11.98
N THR A 11 2.49 -19.59 -11.56
CA THR A 11 2.99 -18.24 -11.88
C THR A 11 4.40 -18.30 -12.44
N TYR A 12 4.65 -17.60 -13.54
CA TYR A 12 5.98 -17.36 -14.07
C TYR A 12 6.25 -15.86 -14.19
N GLN A 13 7.49 -15.47 -13.93
CA GLN A 13 7.88 -14.06 -13.90
C GLN A 13 9.30 -13.89 -14.39
N VAL A 14 9.51 -12.88 -15.22
CA VAL A 14 10.81 -12.40 -15.66
C VAL A 14 10.91 -10.93 -15.32
N ASN A 15 12.01 -10.55 -14.68
CA ASN A 15 12.34 -9.16 -14.41
C ASN A 15 13.74 -8.89 -14.92
N ALA A 16 13.92 -7.76 -15.60
CA ALA A 16 15.20 -7.31 -16.12
C ALA A 16 15.41 -5.85 -15.74
N ASN A 17 16.62 -5.51 -15.32
CA ASN A 17 17.02 -4.12 -15.07
C ASN A 17 18.42 -3.93 -15.64
N VAL A 18 18.65 -2.82 -16.33
CA VAL A 18 19.96 -2.41 -16.81
C VAL A 18 20.15 -0.94 -16.48
N SER A 19 21.32 -0.59 -15.98
CA SER A 19 21.65 0.80 -15.65
C SER A 19 23.11 1.08 -15.90
N GLY A 20 23.43 2.26 -16.42
CA GLY A 20 24.81 2.67 -16.65
C GLY A 20 24.92 4.11 -17.12
N SER A 21 26.15 4.61 -17.18
CA SER A 21 26.45 5.89 -17.80
C SER A 21 26.56 5.72 -19.31
N LEU A 22 25.77 6.48 -20.07
CA LEU A 22 25.94 6.64 -21.52
C LEU A 22 27.12 7.58 -21.82
N ILE A 23 27.25 8.64 -21.01
CA ILE A 23 28.40 9.54 -20.99
C ILE A 23 28.82 9.68 -19.54
N LYS A 24 30.08 9.33 -19.23
CA LYS A 24 30.60 9.34 -17.87
C LYS A 24 30.32 10.67 -17.18
N ASN A 25 29.68 10.61 -16.02
CA ASN A 25 29.28 11.76 -15.17
C ASN A 25 28.26 12.75 -15.78
N VAL A 26 27.92 12.64 -17.07
CA VAL A 26 27.03 13.60 -17.75
C VAL A 26 25.67 13.00 -18.06
N LEU A 27 25.62 11.77 -18.59
CA LEU A 27 24.39 11.15 -19.06
C LEU A 27 24.29 9.70 -18.56
N GLY A 28 23.25 9.39 -17.82
CA GLY A 28 22.94 8.05 -17.32
C GLY A 28 21.61 7.55 -17.86
N LEU A 29 21.52 6.23 -18.06
CA LEU A 29 20.29 5.55 -18.46
C LEU A 29 20.00 4.42 -17.47
N LYS A 30 18.75 4.29 -17.09
CA LYS A 30 18.20 3.10 -16.42
C LYS A 30 17.01 2.60 -17.23
N LEU A 31 16.93 1.30 -17.43
CA LEU A 31 15.78 0.64 -18.03
C LEU A 31 15.38 -0.54 -17.15
N ASN A 32 14.08 -0.77 -17.03
CA ASN A 32 13.52 -1.90 -16.30
C ASN A 32 12.34 -2.52 -17.07
N GLY A 33 12.20 -3.83 -16.94
CA GLY A 33 11.14 -4.61 -17.55
C GLY A 33 10.60 -5.67 -16.59
N LEU A 34 9.29 -5.88 -16.62
CA LEU A 34 8.62 -6.96 -15.92
C LEU A 34 7.63 -7.63 -16.87
N TYR A 35 7.69 -8.95 -16.92
CA TYR A 35 6.60 -9.78 -17.40
C TYR A 35 6.25 -10.75 -16.27
N SER A 36 4.97 -10.81 -15.91
CA SER A 36 4.45 -11.77 -14.93
C SER A 36 3.15 -12.32 -15.47
N HIS A 37 3.01 -13.64 -15.47
CA HIS A 37 1.78 -14.30 -15.85
C HIS A 37 1.41 -15.34 -14.80
N ARG A 38 0.12 -15.41 -14.50
CA ARG A 38 -0.48 -16.41 -13.65
C ARG A 38 -1.65 -17.04 -14.38
N ASP A 39 -1.68 -18.37 -14.42
CA ASP A 39 -2.81 -19.14 -14.93
C ASP A 39 -4.06 -18.88 -14.08
N GLU A 40 -5.25 -19.10 -14.63
CA GLU A 40 -6.49 -19.01 -13.87
C GLU A 40 -6.66 -20.19 -12.90
N ASP A 41 -7.21 -19.94 -11.72
CA ASP A 41 -7.67 -21.03 -10.83
C ASP A 41 -8.90 -21.74 -11.40
N LYS A 42 -8.98 -23.06 -11.22
CA LYS A 42 -10.20 -23.87 -11.37
C LYS A 42 -10.98 -23.96 -10.05
N ILE A 43 -10.96 -22.87 -9.28
CA ILE A 43 -11.58 -22.79 -7.96
C ILE A 43 -12.49 -21.58 -7.99
N ILE A 44 -13.78 -21.77 -7.72
CA ILE A 44 -14.74 -20.68 -7.71
C ILE A 44 -14.28 -19.59 -6.75
N SER A 45 -14.29 -18.35 -7.23
CA SER A 45 -13.77 -17.17 -6.54
C SER A 45 -12.28 -17.26 -6.15
N GLY A 46 -11.53 -18.11 -6.85
CA GLY A 46 -10.08 -18.14 -6.83
C GLY A 46 -9.48 -16.99 -7.65
N PHE A 47 -8.19 -17.07 -7.93
CA PHE A 47 -7.51 -16.03 -8.67
C PHE A 47 -7.82 -16.11 -10.18
N PRO A 48 -8.19 -15.00 -10.83
CA PRO A 48 -8.33 -14.96 -12.27
C PRO A 48 -6.97 -15.13 -12.96
N GLU A 49 -7.01 -15.47 -14.25
CA GLU A 49 -5.82 -15.36 -15.09
C GLU A 49 -5.33 -13.91 -15.02
N ARG A 50 -4.01 -13.72 -14.89
CA ARG A 50 -3.47 -12.37 -14.81
C ARG A 50 -2.13 -12.28 -15.51
N THR A 51 -2.05 -11.33 -16.44
CA THR A 51 -0.80 -10.93 -17.09
C THR A 51 -0.46 -9.49 -16.71
N ILE A 52 0.77 -9.26 -16.26
CA ILE A 52 1.32 -7.93 -15.98
C ILE A 52 2.54 -7.75 -16.87
N LYS A 53 2.54 -6.67 -17.65
CA LYS A 53 3.66 -6.23 -18.47
C LYS A 53 4.03 -4.83 -18.02
N SER A 54 5.29 -4.57 -17.75
CA SER A 54 5.75 -3.22 -17.47
C SER A 54 7.09 -2.93 -18.10
N ILE A 55 7.25 -1.70 -18.59
CA ILE A 55 8.52 -1.17 -19.04
C ILE A 55 8.70 0.22 -18.45
N GLY A 56 9.91 0.48 -17.97
CA GLY A 56 10.29 1.76 -17.38
C GLY A 56 11.65 2.20 -17.86
N GLY A 57 11.85 3.51 -17.90
CA GLY A 57 13.11 4.14 -18.26
C GLY A 57 13.32 5.45 -17.51
N GLN A 58 14.56 5.72 -17.13
CA GLN A 58 14.99 7.00 -16.57
C GLN A 58 16.25 7.46 -17.30
N LEU A 59 16.18 8.65 -17.89
CA LEU A 59 17.35 9.39 -18.33
C LEU A 59 17.78 10.35 -17.21
N SER A 60 19.05 10.35 -16.88
CA SER A 60 19.67 11.28 -15.92
C SER A 60 20.68 12.14 -16.67
N TYR A 61 20.55 13.45 -16.58
CA TYR A 61 21.45 14.41 -17.19
C TYR A 61 22.04 15.34 -16.11
N ASN A 62 23.37 15.39 -16.04
CA ASN A 62 24.10 16.26 -15.12
C ASN A 62 24.79 17.36 -15.94
N PRO A 63 24.15 18.53 -16.14
CA PRO A 63 24.77 19.63 -16.87
C PRO A 63 26.03 20.18 -16.17
N ASN A 64 26.14 19.99 -14.85
CA ASN A 64 27.31 20.30 -14.02
C ASN A 64 27.20 19.55 -12.68
N ASP A 65 28.23 19.64 -11.84
CA ASP A 65 28.30 18.94 -10.55
C ASP A 65 27.24 19.37 -9.52
N ASN A 66 26.56 20.49 -9.76
CA ASN A 66 25.56 21.04 -8.86
C ASN A 66 24.12 20.70 -9.27
N ASN A 67 23.92 20.11 -10.46
CA ASN A 67 22.58 19.91 -11.02
C ASN A 67 22.43 18.51 -11.63
N THR A 68 21.32 17.87 -11.31
CA THR A 68 20.85 16.65 -11.97
C THR A 68 19.42 16.87 -12.43
N ILE A 69 19.16 16.59 -13.70
CA ILE A 69 17.83 16.60 -14.30
C ILE A 69 17.49 15.15 -14.65
N THR A 70 16.28 14.70 -14.30
CA THR A 70 15.80 13.38 -14.70
C THR A 70 14.56 13.48 -15.58
N ALA A 71 14.45 12.56 -16.52
CA ALA A 71 13.24 12.33 -17.29
C ALA A 71 12.88 10.84 -17.17
N ASP A 72 11.69 10.59 -16.66
CA ASP A 72 11.18 9.27 -16.31
C ASP A 72 9.98 8.93 -17.18
N PHE A 73 9.92 7.68 -17.64
CA PHE A 73 8.77 7.10 -18.32
C PHE A 73 8.49 5.71 -17.75
N ASN A 74 7.25 5.44 -17.40
CA ASN A 74 6.81 4.10 -17.00
C ASN A 74 5.48 3.75 -17.66
N TYR A 75 5.41 2.55 -18.21
CA TYR A 75 4.19 1.94 -18.73
C TYR A 75 3.93 0.62 -18.00
N ASN A 76 2.69 0.41 -17.56
CA ASN A 76 2.21 -0.82 -16.96
C ASN A 76 0.89 -1.21 -17.61
N ARG A 77 0.79 -2.45 -18.08
CA ARG A 77 -0.43 -3.07 -18.57
C ARG A 77 -0.77 -4.27 -17.71
N GLN A 78 -1.99 -4.33 -17.22
CA GLN A 78 -2.52 -5.48 -16.49
C GLN A 78 -3.75 -6.01 -17.23
N GLU A 79 -3.71 -7.28 -17.61
CA GLU A 79 -4.81 -8.01 -18.23
C GLU A 79 -5.31 -9.04 -17.22
N ARG A 80 -6.62 -9.13 -17.04
CA ARG A 80 -7.28 -10.12 -16.19
C ARG A 80 -8.37 -10.84 -16.96
N TYR A 81 -8.42 -12.15 -16.82
CA TYR A 81 -9.47 -12.96 -17.43
C TYR A 81 -10.11 -13.88 -16.39
N SER A 82 -11.43 -13.81 -16.27
CA SER A 82 -12.21 -14.64 -15.36
C SER A 82 -13.26 -15.42 -16.16
N ARG A 83 -13.15 -16.74 -16.17
CA ARG A 83 -14.04 -17.66 -16.90
C ARG A 83 -15.09 -18.25 -15.96
N ILE A 84 -16.31 -18.37 -16.47
CA ILE A 84 -17.38 -19.09 -15.78
C ILE A 84 -16.95 -20.55 -15.57
N GLY A 85 -17.18 -21.06 -14.35
CA GLY A 85 -16.82 -22.42 -13.95
C GLY A 85 -15.35 -22.59 -13.54
N LYS A 86 -14.55 -21.53 -13.60
CA LYS A 86 -13.16 -21.49 -13.12
C LYS A 86 -13.06 -20.54 -11.93
N SER A 87 -12.49 -19.34 -12.09
CA SER A 87 -12.41 -18.37 -11.01
C SER A 87 -13.73 -17.62 -10.80
N LEU A 88 -14.66 -17.68 -11.77
CA LEU A 88 -15.99 -17.07 -11.69
C LEU A 88 -17.08 -18.13 -11.59
N ALA A 89 -18.02 -17.98 -10.65
CA ALA A 89 -19.16 -18.90 -10.54
C ALA A 89 -20.17 -18.67 -11.68
N ALA A 90 -20.93 -19.72 -12.03
CA ALA A 90 -22.10 -19.57 -12.90
C ALA A 90 -23.29 -19.02 -12.11
N GLY A 91 -24.07 -18.12 -12.73
CA GLY A 91 -25.32 -17.58 -12.17
C GLY A 91 -25.35 -16.06 -12.06
N GLY A 92 -26.55 -15.50 -11.79
CA GLY A 92 -26.76 -14.06 -11.71
C GLY A 92 -26.43 -13.34 -13.02
N ARG A 93 -25.60 -12.30 -12.93
CA ARG A 93 -25.06 -11.51 -14.05
C ARG A 93 -23.66 -11.96 -14.49
N SER A 94 -23.19 -13.11 -14.04
CA SER A 94 -21.85 -13.60 -14.35
C SER A 94 -21.70 -13.87 -15.84
N THR A 95 -20.76 -13.15 -16.45
CA THR A 95 -20.28 -13.37 -17.81
C THR A 95 -18.77 -13.55 -17.74
N THR A 96 -18.20 -14.34 -18.65
CA THR A 96 -16.74 -14.43 -18.76
C THR A 96 -16.21 -13.02 -19.01
N SER A 97 -15.31 -12.55 -18.15
CA SER A 97 -14.85 -11.16 -18.16
C SER A 97 -13.39 -11.06 -18.58
N PHE A 98 -13.10 -10.04 -19.38
CA PHE A 98 -11.76 -9.56 -19.67
C PHE A 98 -11.66 -8.11 -19.22
N ASP A 99 -10.73 -7.84 -18.30
CA ASP A 99 -10.45 -6.50 -17.83
C ASP A 99 -9.00 -6.16 -18.14
N ASP A 100 -8.77 -5.07 -18.87
CA ASP A 100 -7.45 -4.53 -19.11
C ASP A 100 -7.31 -3.09 -18.59
N TYR A 101 -6.14 -2.86 -18.00
CA TYR A 101 -5.78 -1.60 -17.37
C TYR A 101 -4.42 -1.18 -17.88
N ASP A 102 -4.33 0.05 -18.36
CA ASP A 102 -3.07 0.68 -18.71
C ASP A 102 -2.78 1.81 -17.73
N ARG A 103 -1.54 1.91 -17.27
CA ARG A 103 -1.03 3.05 -16.53
C ARG A 103 0.23 3.57 -17.21
N ILE A 104 0.21 4.85 -17.57
CA ILE A 104 1.36 5.58 -18.09
C ILE A 104 1.73 6.65 -17.06
N ASN A 105 3.02 6.78 -16.79
CA ASN A 105 3.59 7.81 -15.92
C ASN A 105 4.76 8.49 -16.63
N TYR A 106 4.75 9.82 -16.60
CA TYR A 106 5.86 10.67 -16.99
C TYR A 106 6.30 11.50 -15.79
N ALA A 107 7.60 11.65 -15.58
CA ALA A 107 8.10 12.62 -14.60
C ALA A 107 9.33 13.36 -15.09
N LEU A 108 9.45 14.62 -14.68
CA LEU A 108 10.64 15.44 -14.81
C LEU A 108 11.12 15.83 -13.42
N GLY A 109 12.37 15.49 -13.11
CA GLY A 109 13.00 15.79 -11.83
C GLY A 109 14.12 16.80 -11.96
N HIS A 110 14.31 17.62 -10.94
CA HIS A 110 15.48 18.48 -10.77
C HIS A 110 16.02 18.38 -9.35
N GLN A 111 17.30 18.05 -9.24
CA GLN A 111 18.05 18.07 -8.00
C GLN A 111 19.16 19.11 -8.10
N GLY A 112 19.22 20.00 -7.10
CA GLY A 112 20.18 21.11 -7.07
C GLY A 112 21.00 21.12 -5.78
N LYS A 113 22.31 21.38 -5.89
CA LYS A 113 23.24 21.46 -4.76
C LYS A 113 23.94 22.83 -4.74
N TYR A 114 23.46 23.74 -3.89
CA TYR A 114 23.94 25.13 -3.83
C TYR A 114 24.42 25.49 -2.43
N GLY A 115 25.68 25.19 -2.11
CA GLY A 115 26.25 25.44 -0.79
C GLY A 115 25.49 24.67 0.31
N LYS A 116 24.71 25.39 1.13
CA LYS A 116 23.85 24.85 2.20
C LYS A 116 22.44 24.48 1.75
N LEU A 117 22.04 24.91 0.55
CA LEU A 117 20.73 24.67 -0.03
C LEU A 117 20.78 23.38 -0.87
N ARG A 118 19.79 22.51 -0.68
CA ARG A 118 19.50 21.38 -1.56
C ARG A 118 18.08 21.55 -2.10
N LEU A 119 17.93 21.37 -3.40
CA LEU A 119 16.64 21.40 -4.06
C LEU A 119 16.27 20.00 -4.54
N ASN A 120 15.00 19.63 -4.42
CA ASN A 120 14.45 18.43 -5.01
C ASN A 120 13.04 18.72 -5.51
N ASN A 121 12.90 18.86 -6.82
CA ASN A 121 11.66 19.25 -7.49
C ASN A 121 11.25 18.14 -8.47
N THR A 122 9.94 17.88 -8.56
CA THR A 122 9.40 16.89 -9.50
C THR A 122 8.09 17.38 -10.07
N LEU A 123 7.94 17.30 -11.38
CA LEU A 123 6.67 17.38 -12.08
C LEU A 123 6.33 15.98 -12.58
N GLN A 124 5.17 15.46 -12.20
CA GLN A 124 4.72 14.13 -12.55
C GLN A 124 3.33 14.19 -13.18
N HIS A 125 3.10 13.38 -14.21
CA HIS A 125 1.80 13.16 -14.82
C HIS A 125 1.52 11.66 -14.90
N ASP A 126 0.45 11.21 -14.24
CA ASP A 126 -0.08 9.86 -14.32
C ASP A 126 -1.37 9.84 -15.13
N LYS A 127 -1.50 8.82 -15.97
CA LYS A 127 -2.73 8.46 -16.66
C LYS A 127 -3.01 6.98 -16.45
N SER A 128 -4.19 6.66 -15.94
CA SER A 128 -4.68 5.29 -15.78
C SER A 128 -5.96 5.12 -16.58
N ASP A 129 -5.97 4.18 -17.51
CA ASP A 129 -7.14 3.79 -18.30
C ASP A 129 -7.63 2.42 -17.82
N ASN A 130 -8.95 2.30 -17.62
CA ASN A 130 -9.66 1.04 -17.45
C ASN A 130 -10.57 0.90 -18.67
N PHE A 131 -10.17 0.10 -19.65
CA PHE A 131 -10.87 0.05 -20.93
C PHE A 131 -12.19 -0.72 -20.83
N SER A 132 -12.31 -1.69 -19.93
CA SER A 132 -13.56 -2.44 -19.74
C SER A 132 -14.72 -1.57 -19.23
N ARG A 133 -14.41 -0.39 -18.66
CA ARG A 133 -15.39 0.62 -18.22
C ARG A 133 -15.31 1.93 -19.01
N GLY A 134 -14.43 2.03 -20.01
CA GLY A 134 -14.16 3.30 -20.71
C GLY A 134 -13.66 4.43 -19.79
N MET A 135 -13.09 4.10 -18.63
CA MET A 135 -12.79 5.04 -17.56
C MET A 135 -11.33 5.49 -17.60
N ARG A 136 -11.11 6.78 -17.37
CA ARG A 136 -9.78 7.41 -17.35
C ARG A 136 -9.58 8.24 -16.10
N TYR A 137 -8.50 7.97 -15.38
CA TYR A 137 -8.03 8.80 -14.27
C TYR A 137 -6.71 9.47 -14.62
N GLN A 138 -6.59 10.76 -14.38
CA GLN A 138 -5.40 11.55 -14.63
C GLN A 138 -5.02 12.32 -13.38
N THR A 139 -3.72 12.40 -13.12
CA THR A 139 -3.20 13.21 -12.02
C THR A 139 -1.93 13.90 -12.45
N THR A 140 -1.86 15.21 -12.21
CA THR A 140 -0.64 15.99 -12.33
C THR A 140 -0.21 16.44 -10.94
N ILE A 141 1.05 16.18 -10.58
CA ILE A 141 1.64 16.53 -9.30
C ILE A 141 2.88 17.37 -9.55
N LEU A 142 2.91 18.58 -8.99
CA LEU A 142 4.13 19.35 -8.82
C LEU A 142 4.53 19.26 -7.36
N ASN A 143 5.74 18.77 -7.08
CA ASN A 143 6.24 18.64 -5.71
C ASN A 143 7.62 19.26 -5.61
N SER A 144 7.82 20.08 -4.57
CA SER A 144 9.10 20.72 -4.26
C SER A 144 9.42 20.45 -2.80
N ILE A 145 10.53 19.78 -2.52
CA ILE A 145 11.04 19.53 -1.17
C ILE A 145 12.49 19.99 -1.14
N ASN A 146 12.75 21.08 -0.44
CA ASN A 146 14.06 21.70 -0.36
C ASN A 146 14.58 21.62 1.05
N THR A 147 15.90 21.58 1.23
CA THR A 147 16.52 21.64 2.55
C THR A 147 17.55 22.75 2.63
N TYR A 148 17.61 23.41 3.78
CA TYR A 148 18.64 24.38 4.09
C TYR A 148 19.34 24.00 5.39
N ASP A 149 20.67 23.88 5.32
CA ASP A 149 21.51 23.49 6.44
C ASP A 149 22.03 24.69 7.24
N PHE A 150 21.49 24.90 8.44
CA PHE A 150 21.96 25.88 9.43
C PHE A 150 23.02 25.31 10.38
N LYS A 151 23.71 24.22 10.00
CA LYS A 151 24.70 23.44 10.77
C LYS A 151 24.09 22.65 11.94
N LYS A 152 23.56 23.35 12.94
CA LYS A 152 22.90 22.74 14.11
C LYS A 152 21.43 22.42 13.85
N HIS A 153 20.85 23.06 12.83
CA HIS A 153 19.46 22.87 12.48
C HIS A 153 19.35 22.64 10.98
N VAL A 154 18.41 21.80 10.57
CA VAL A 154 18.12 21.58 9.15
C VAL A 154 16.65 21.90 8.92
N LEU A 155 16.39 22.88 8.06
CA LEU A 155 15.04 23.23 7.63
C LEU A 155 14.73 22.47 6.34
N SER A 156 13.71 21.63 6.36
CA SER A 156 13.06 21.10 5.18
C SER A 156 11.82 21.93 4.89
N PHE A 157 11.64 22.41 3.66
CA PHE A 157 10.50 23.23 3.30
C PHE A 157 10.08 22.98 1.86
N GLY A 158 8.82 23.24 1.55
CA GLY A 158 8.33 22.87 0.24
C GLY A 158 6.85 23.12 0.03
N GLY A 159 6.42 22.70 -1.14
CA GLY A 159 5.02 22.76 -1.55
C GLY A 159 4.67 21.63 -2.49
N GLU A 160 3.39 21.29 -2.49
CA GLU A 160 2.80 20.30 -3.39
C GLU A 160 1.58 20.93 -4.05
N PHE A 161 1.43 20.74 -5.35
CA PHE A 161 0.20 21.02 -6.09
C PHE A 161 -0.23 19.73 -6.79
N ARG A 162 -1.52 19.42 -6.69
CA ARG A 162 -2.12 18.21 -7.26
C ARG A 162 -3.38 18.60 -8.00
N ASN A 163 -3.46 18.23 -9.27
CA ASN A 163 -4.67 18.32 -10.08
C ASN A 163 -5.11 16.93 -10.50
N GLU A 164 -6.36 16.57 -10.22
CA GLU A 164 -6.95 15.26 -10.46
C GLU A 164 -8.12 15.41 -11.43
N LYS A 165 -8.24 14.47 -12.37
CA LYS A 165 -9.35 14.39 -13.31
C LYS A 165 -9.77 12.94 -13.46
N LEU A 166 -11.05 12.66 -13.25
CA LEU A 166 -11.68 11.38 -13.52
C LEU A 166 -12.71 11.58 -14.63
N ASN A 167 -12.64 10.74 -15.66
CA ASN A 167 -13.67 10.63 -16.68
C ASN A 167 -14.18 9.18 -16.70
N ASP A 168 -15.49 9.00 -16.61
CA ASP A 168 -16.18 7.72 -16.56
C ASP A 168 -17.54 7.88 -17.25
N PRO A 169 -17.59 7.71 -18.58
CA PRO A 169 -18.84 7.84 -19.33
C PRO A 169 -19.86 6.75 -18.96
N GLU A 170 -19.40 5.67 -18.34
CA GLU A 170 -20.24 4.57 -17.85
C GLU A 170 -20.79 4.79 -16.44
N ASN A 171 -20.57 5.95 -15.80
CA ASN A 171 -21.31 6.29 -14.59
C ASN A 171 -22.80 6.47 -14.96
N GLN A 172 -23.60 5.42 -14.78
CA GLN A 172 -25.04 5.39 -15.09
C GLN A 172 -25.92 5.88 -13.93
N PHE A 173 -25.31 6.50 -12.92
CA PHE A 173 -26.02 7.02 -11.76
C PHE A 173 -26.47 8.45 -12.04
N GLU A 174 -27.78 8.60 -12.15
CA GLU A 174 -28.45 9.87 -12.34
C GLU A 174 -28.98 10.36 -10.99
N ASN A 175 -28.78 11.64 -10.70
CA ASN A 175 -29.40 12.30 -9.56
C ASN A 175 -29.90 13.67 -10.00
N ASN A 176 -31.19 13.95 -9.78
CA ASN A 176 -31.90 15.13 -10.26
C ASN A 176 -31.73 15.40 -11.77
N GLY A 177 -31.80 14.37 -12.63
CA GLY A 177 -31.68 14.55 -14.09
C GLY A 177 -30.25 14.69 -14.60
N VAL A 178 -29.23 14.61 -13.73
CA VAL A 178 -27.83 14.84 -14.11
C VAL A 178 -27.01 13.57 -13.92
N ILE A 179 -26.34 13.16 -15.00
CA ILE A 179 -25.32 12.12 -14.98
C ILE A 179 -23.93 12.78 -15.03
N GLN A 180 -23.14 12.58 -13.99
CA GLN A 180 -21.78 13.12 -13.92
C GLN A 180 -20.78 12.13 -14.53
N SER A 181 -20.24 12.46 -15.71
CA SER A 181 -19.22 11.64 -16.38
C SER A 181 -17.79 12.15 -16.17
N GLU A 182 -17.61 13.38 -15.69
CA GLU A 182 -16.29 13.98 -15.47
C GLU A 182 -16.21 14.65 -14.10
N ILE A 183 -15.21 14.34 -13.28
CA ILE A 183 -14.95 15.00 -12.00
C ILE A 183 -13.53 15.55 -12.02
N LYS A 184 -13.34 16.79 -11.58
CA LYS A 184 -12.03 17.40 -11.40
C LYS A 184 -11.87 17.88 -9.96
N ARG A 185 -10.61 17.93 -9.51
CA ARG A 185 -10.26 18.60 -8.27
C ARG A 185 -8.82 19.07 -8.31
N TYR A 186 -8.55 20.26 -7.80
CA TYR A 186 -7.20 20.68 -7.45
C TYR A 186 -7.02 20.87 -5.95
N ASN A 187 -5.82 20.55 -5.46
CA ASN A 187 -5.42 20.79 -4.09
C ASN A 187 -3.96 21.25 -4.06
N TRP A 188 -3.60 22.01 -3.05
CA TRP A 188 -2.20 22.38 -2.82
C TRP A 188 -1.86 22.38 -1.35
N ALA A 189 -0.57 22.28 -1.07
CA ALA A 189 -0.06 22.32 0.28
C ALA A 189 1.27 23.07 0.34
N LEU A 190 1.51 23.69 1.49
CA LEU A 190 2.80 24.24 1.87
C LEU A 190 3.23 23.59 3.18
N PHE A 191 4.52 23.30 3.32
CA PHE A 191 5.03 22.66 4.52
C PHE A 191 6.43 23.15 4.87
N ALA A 192 6.70 23.11 6.17
CA ALA A 192 8.02 23.34 6.72
C ALA A 192 8.24 22.38 7.90
N GLU A 193 9.45 21.86 8.01
CA GLU A 193 9.92 21.05 9.10
C GLU A 193 11.32 21.49 9.51
N MET A 194 11.54 21.68 10.80
CA MET A 194 12.85 21.97 11.36
C MET A 194 13.31 20.77 12.19
N ASN A 195 14.50 20.28 11.90
CA ASN A 195 15.24 19.37 12.76
C ASN A 195 16.18 20.18 13.66
N TRP A 196 15.87 20.25 14.94
CA TRP A 196 16.61 20.95 15.97
C TRP A 196 17.59 20.00 16.68
N LYS A 197 18.90 20.13 16.45
CA LYS A 197 19.89 19.51 17.33
C LYS A 197 20.06 20.37 18.59
N LEU A 198 19.27 20.08 19.61
CA LEU A 198 19.25 20.87 20.85
C LEU A 198 20.55 20.69 21.64
N VAL A 199 20.94 19.43 21.85
CA VAL A 199 22.24 19.01 22.39
C VAL A 199 22.71 17.75 21.64
N GLU A 200 23.94 17.28 21.87
CA GLU A 200 24.51 16.16 21.09
C GLU A 200 23.64 14.89 21.10
N LYS A 201 22.95 14.64 22.21
CA LYS A 201 22.10 13.46 22.43
C LYS A 201 20.61 13.69 22.19
N LEU A 202 20.18 14.94 21.89
CA LEU A 202 18.76 15.29 21.83
C LEU A 202 18.45 16.05 20.54
N ASN A 203 17.66 15.41 19.68
CA ASN A 203 17.08 16.04 18.51
C ASN A 203 15.58 16.20 18.70
N PHE A 204 15.07 17.36 18.33
CA PHE A 204 13.65 17.64 18.28
C PHE A 204 13.28 18.00 16.86
N VAL A 205 12.23 17.41 16.32
CA VAL A 205 11.75 17.68 14.97
C VAL A 205 10.36 18.27 15.07
N THR A 206 10.17 19.45 14.52
CA THR A 206 8.86 20.13 14.48
C THR A 206 8.47 20.36 13.04
N GLY A 207 7.23 20.05 12.68
CA GLY A 207 6.73 20.29 11.34
C GLY A 207 5.32 20.83 11.35
N ILE A 208 4.99 21.57 10.30
CA ILE A 208 3.63 22.02 10.01
C ILE A 208 3.39 21.86 8.51
N ARG A 209 2.19 21.37 8.17
CA ARG A 209 1.69 21.35 6.81
C ARG A 209 0.35 22.06 6.76
N TYR A 210 0.22 22.99 5.82
CA TYR A 210 -1.03 23.63 5.47
C TYR A 210 -1.51 23.04 4.15
N ASP A 211 -2.66 22.38 4.17
CA ASP A 211 -3.32 21.84 2.98
C ASP A 211 -4.54 22.72 2.66
N ASN A 212 -4.77 23.00 1.38
CA ASN A 212 -6.00 23.60 0.87
C ASN A 212 -6.58 22.70 -0.22
N ASN A 213 -7.81 22.27 0.01
CA ASN A 213 -8.57 21.42 -0.88
C ASN A 213 -9.72 22.23 -1.48
N GLU A 214 -9.91 22.14 -2.81
CA GLU A 214 -10.95 22.89 -3.52
C GLU A 214 -12.35 22.70 -2.90
N ASN A 215 -12.70 21.49 -2.48
CA ASN A 215 -14.03 21.17 -1.93
C ASN A 215 -14.09 21.29 -0.40
N TYR A 216 -12.96 21.15 0.29
CA TYR A 216 -12.93 20.99 1.75
C TYR A 216 -12.19 22.09 2.51
N GLY A 217 -11.73 23.11 1.79
CA GLY A 217 -11.04 24.26 2.37
C GLY A 217 -9.70 23.89 2.98
N SER A 218 -9.30 24.64 4.01
CA SER A 218 -7.96 24.60 4.56
C SER A 218 -7.84 23.75 5.82
N HIS A 219 -6.71 23.06 5.97
CA HIS A 219 -6.37 22.27 7.13
C HIS A 219 -4.91 22.45 7.54
N ILE A 220 -4.63 22.39 8.84
CA ILE A 220 -3.28 22.50 9.39
C ILE A 220 -2.95 21.21 10.14
N ALA A 221 -1.87 20.56 9.74
CA ALA A 221 -1.37 19.32 10.33
C ALA A 221 0.00 19.58 10.99
N PRO A 222 0.03 19.87 12.31
CA PRO A 222 1.28 19.98 13.06
C PRO A 222 1.85 18.60 13.41
N ARG A 223 3.17 18.52 13.57
CA ARG A 223 3.86 17.37 14.15
C ARG A 223 5.04 17.78 15.02
N GLY A 224 5.32 16.98 16.03
CA GLY A 224 6.47 17.13 16.94
C GLY A 224 7.04 15.76 17.28
N TYR A 225 8.36 15.61 17.21
CA TYR A 225 9.03 14.33 17.42
C TYR A 225 10.36 14.52 18.14
N LEU A 226 10.58 13.80 19.24
CA LEU A 226 11.79 13.85 20.04
C LEU A 226 12.61 12.57 19.84
N ILE A 227 13.93 12.72 19.72
CA ILE A 227 14.90 11.61 19.65
C ILE A 227 15.97 11.87 20.68
N TYR A 228 16.04 11.01 21.70
CA TYR A 228 16.98 11.12 22.81
C TYR A 228 17.88 9.87 22.89
N SER A 229 19.15 10.03 22.59
CA SER A 229 20.19 9.02 22.79
C SER A 229 20.63 9.01 24.26
N ILE A 230 20.03 8.15 25.08
CA ILE A 230 20.34 8.04 26.51
C ILE A 230 21.83 7.72 26.70
N ASN A 231 22.31 6.71 25.98
CA ASN A 231 23.71 6.30 25.88
C ASN A 231 23.97 5.66 24.51
N ASN A 232 25.12 5.00 24.34
CA ASN A 232 25.50 4.39 23.07
C ASN A 232 24.60 3.23 22.63
N ASN A 233 23.86 2.63 23.58
CA ASN A 233 23.04 1.45 23.32
C ASN A 233 21.54 1.76 23.33
N PHE A 234 21.09 2.73 24.13
CA PHE A 234 19.67 3.06 24.30
C PHE A 234 19.29 4.37 23.63
N THR A 235 18.23 4.34 22.84
CA THR A 235 17.59 5.52 22.26
C THR A 235 16.09 5.52 22.59
N LEU A 236 15.60 6.63 23.13
CA LEU A 236 14.19 6.91 23.30
C LEU A 236 13.71 7.80 22.17
N LYS A 237 12.58 7.47 21.55
CA LYS A 237 11.92 8.30 20.55
C LYS A 237 10.46 8.45 20.91
N GLY A 238 9.86 9.58 20.60
CA GLY A 238 8.42 9.73 20.76
C GLY A 238 7.91 10.98 20.09
N GLY A 239 6.66 10.96 19.68
CA GLY A 239 6.11 12.10 18.97
C GLY A 239 4.60 12.05 18.83
N VAL A 240 4.09 13.18 18.36
CA VAL A 240 2.69 13.38 18.04
C VAL A 240 2.57 14.00 16.65
N ALA A 241 1.56 13.59 15.91
CA ALA A 241 1.30 14.13 14.58
C ALA A 241 -0.21 14.16 14.30
N SER A 242 -0.66 15.26 13.69
CA SER A 242 -1.99 15.33 13.12
C SER A 242 -1.96 14.83 11.66
N GLY A 243 -2.94 14.02 11.29
CA GLY A 243 -3.17 13.55 9.92
C GLY A 243 -4.46 14.11 9.34
N TYR A 244 -4.50 14.23 8.01
CA TYR A 244 -5.62 14.74 7.23
C TYR A 244 -5.77 13.94 5.95
N LYS A 245 -7.01 13.61 5.59
CA LYS A 245 -7.34 12.97 4.31
C LYS A 245 -8.69 13.46 3.82
N ALA A 246 -8.68 14.19 2.71
CA ALA A 246 -9.90 14.53 2.00
C ALA A 246 -10.57 13.28 1.41
N PRO A 247 -11.92 13.22 1.34
CA PRO A 247 -12.65 12.22 0.58
C PRO A 247 -12.11 12.09 -0.85
N SER A 248 -12.14 10.89 -1.44
CA SER A 248 -11.78 10.74 -2.86
C SER A 248 -12.84 11.36 -3.78
N LEU A 249 -12.50 11.66 -5.05
CA LEU A 249 -13.42 12.28 -6.02
C LEU A 249 -14.80 11.60 -6.05
N ARG A 250 -14.83 10.26 -6.12
CA ARG A 250 -16.07 9.48 -6.18
C ARG A 250 -16.85 9.48 -4.88
N GLN A 251 -16.16 9.58 -3.75
CA GLN A 251 -16.82 9.65 -2.45
C GLN A 251 -17.48 11.01 -2.26
N SER A 252 -16.92 12.09 -2.83
CA SER A 252 -17.36 13.48 -2.64
C SER A 252 -18.37 13.98 -3.67
N THR A 253 -18.97 13.13 -4.50
CA THR A 253 -19.83 13.55 -5.61
C THR A 253 -21.20 12.90 -5.53
N ASP A 254 -22.24 13.71 -5.30
CA ASP A 254 -23.62 13.23 -5.12
C ASP A 254 -24.14 12.46 -6.35
N ASN A 255 -23.72 12.86 -7.54
CA ASN A 255 -24.15 12.27 -8.81
C ASN A 255 -23.25 11.09 -9.23
N TRP A 256 -22.64 10.41 -8.25
CA TRP A 256 -21.74 9.29 -8.51
C TRP A 256 -22.21 8.01 -7.82
N GLY A 257 -22.40 6.96 -8.61
CA GLY A 257 -22.78 5.63 -8.13
C GLY A 257 -21.72 4.59 -8.48
N SER A 258 -21.02 4.07 -7.48
CA SER A 258 -20.05 2.98 -7.69
C SER A 258 -20.75 1.63 -7.68
N ILE A 259 -20.94 1.06 -8.88
CA ILE A 259 -21.52 -0.28 -9.07
C ILE A 259 -20.67 -1.38 -8.41
N THR A 260 -21.34 -2.28 -7.70
CA THR A 260 -20.74 -3.39 -6.93
C THR A 260 -21.74 -4.55 -6.81
N GLY A 261 -21.56 -5.45 -5.83
CA GLY A 261 -22.47 -6.58 -5.54
C GLY A 261 -22.05 -7.93 -6.11
N GLY A 262 -20.92 -7.98 -6.83
CA GLY A 262 -20.40 -9.21 -7.44
C GLY A 262 -21.25 -9.69 -8.64
N ALA A 263 -20.64 -10.45 -9.54
CA ALA A 263 -21.31 -10.85 -10.78
C ALA A 263 -22.41 -11.90 -10.55
N ASN A 264 -22.32 -12.70 -9.48
CA ASN A 264 -23.33 -13.73 -9.16
C ASN A 264 -24.68 -13.17 -8.66
N ALA A 265 -24.77 -11.88 -8.35
CA ALA A 265 -26.03 -11.27 -7.95
C ALA A 265 -26.91 -10.95 -9.17
N PRO A 266 -28.25 -11.16 -9.11
CA PRO A 266 -29.15 -10.91 -10.24
C PRO A 266 -29.22 -9.44 -10.65
N VAL A 267 -29.05 -8.54 -9.68
CA VAL A 267 -28.92 -7.08 -9.86
C VAL A 267 -27.67 -6.57 -9.13
N PRO A 268 -27.06 -5.46 -9.56
CA PRO A 268 -25.89 -4.90 -8.87
C PRO A 268 -26.27 -4.28 -7.52
N GLY A 269 -25.28 -4.07 -6.66
CA GLY A 269 -25.37 -3.07 -5.59
C GLY A 269 -24.77 -1.75 -6.05
N VAL A 270 -25.09 -0.65 -5.37
CA VAL A 270 -24.52 0.68 -5.67
C VAL A 270 -24.09 1.39 -4.39
N ILE A 271 -22.98 2.11 -4.47
CA ILE A 271 -22.47 2.96 -3.39
C ILE A 271 -22.46 4.40 -3.86
N LEU A 272 -23.26 5.22 -3.19
CA LEU A 272 -23.46 6.62 -3.51
C LEU A 272 -22.34 7.47 -2.90
N GLY A 273 -21.82 8.40 -3.69
CA GLY A 273 -21.05 9.52 -3.17
C GLY A 273 -21.92 10.47 -2.35
N ASP A 274 -21.28 11.31 -1.57
CA ASP A 274 -21.90 12.32 -0.72
C ASP A 274 -20.96 13.54 -0.63
N SER A 275 -21.41 14.67 -1.17
CA SER A 275 -20.66 15.92 -1.18
C SER A 275 -20.56 16.58 0.21
N SER A 276 -21.43 16.19 1.15
CA SER A 276 -21.44 16.68 2.53
C SER A 276 -20.40 16.02 3.44
N LEU A 277 -19.66 15.02 2.93
CA LEU A 277 -18.60 14.35 3.68
C LEU A 277 -17.57 15.34 4.23
N LYS A 278 -17.11 15.08 5.44
CA LYS A 278 -15.97 15.79 6.03
C LYS A 278 -14.66 15.05 5.72
N PRO A 279 -13.52 15.76 5.69
CA PRO A 279 -12.20 15.13 5.71
C PRO A 279 -11.96 14.27 6.94
N GLU A 280 -11.35 13.11 6.73
CA GLU A 280 -10.88 12.26 7.81
C GLU A 280 -9.70 12.95 8.51
N LYS A 281 -9.71 12.99 9.84
CA LYS A 281 -8.61 13.53 10.65
C LYS A 281 -8.06 12.45 11.56
N SER A 282 -6.77 12.51 11.84
CA SER A 282 -6.16 11.66 12.86
C SER A 282 -5.26 12.45 13.79
N PHE A 283 -5.13 11.96 15.02
CA PHE A 283 -4.11 12.38 15.95
C PHE A 283 -3.36 11.15 16.43
N ASN A 284 -2.09 11.06 16.02
CA ASN A 284 -1.23 9.91 16.21
C ASN A 284 -0.23 10.24 17.32
N GLN A 285 0.01 9.28 18.21
CA GLN A 285 0.96 9.36 19.31
C GLN A 285 1.79 8.09 19.30
N GLU A 286 3.09 8.20 19.46
CA GLU A 286 3.97 7.04 19.60
C GLU A 286 5.11 7.28 20.58
N LEU A 287 5.56 6.20 21.21
CA LEU A 287 6.72 6.14 22.08
C LEU A 287 7.51 4.87 21.77
N THR A 288 8.78 5.00 21.45
CA THR A 288 9.67 3.91 21.07
C THR A 288 10.90 3.89 21.96
N VAL A 289 11.23 2.72 22.50
CA VAL A 289 12.52 2.43 23.12
C VAL A 289 13.30 1.53 22.18
N MET A 290 14.55 1.90 21.89
CA MET A 290 15.45 1.12 21.06
C MET A 290 16.70 0.75 21.85
N PHE A 291 17.16 -0.48 21.67
CA PHE A 291 18.43 -0.99 22.17
C PHE A 291 19.25 -1.59 21.04
N GLU A 292 20.54 -1.28 20.99
CA GLU A 292 21.54 -2.00 20.18
C GLU A 292 22.79 -2.21 21.03
N ASN A 293 23.26 -3.45 21.14
CA ASN A 293 24.50 -3.72 21.87
C ASN A 293 25.73 -3.24 21.09
N ASP A 294 26.84 -2.99 21.76
CA ASP A 294 28.06 -2.43 21.13
C ASP A 294 28.59 -3.31 19.97
N LYS A 295 28.43 -4.63 20.09
CA LYS A 295 28.86 -5.60 19.07
C LYS A 295 27.91 -5.68 17.88
N LYS A 296 26.75 -5.02 17.92
CA LYS A 296 25.69 -5.06 16.90
C LYS A 296 25.25 -6.48 16.55
N THR A 297 25.30 -7.36 17.54
CA THR A 297 24.82 -8.74 17.46
C THR A 297 23.39 -8.88 17.97
N PHE A 298 22.91 -7.90 18.73
CA PHE A 298 21.54 -7.85 19.22
C PHE A 298 21.02 -6.42 19.14
N SER A 299 19.87 -6.26 18.49
CA SER A 299 19.09 -5.04 18.56
C SER A 299 17.62 -5.35 18.76
N ALA A 300 16.96 -4.51 19.56
CA ALA A 300 15.55 -4.64 19.86
C ALA A 300 14.91 -3.25 19.89
N SER A 301 13.65 -3.15 19.48
CA SER A 301 12.86 -1.94 19.68
C SER A 301 11.44 -2.29 20.06
N VAL A 302 10.85 -1.53 20.97
CA VAL A 302 9.43 -1.62 21.32
C VAL A 302 8.81 -0.25 21.11
N THR A 303 7.71 -0.20 20.36
CA THR A 303 6.92 1.01 20.07
C THR A 303 5.51 0.81 20.59
N ALA A 304 5.06 1.70 21.47
CA ALA A 304 3.65 1.85 21.80
C ALA A 304 3.05 2.97 20.95
N TYR A 305 1.88 2.74 20.39
CA TYR A 305 1.21 3.74 19.58
C TYR A 305 -0.28 3.84 19.91
N ASN A 306 -0.83 5.04 19.73
CA ASN A 306 -2.24 5.33 19.83
C ASN A 306 -2.63 6.33 18.74
N THR A 307 -3.66 6.02 17.98
CA THR A 307 -4.22 6.87 16.94
C THR A 307 -5.69 7.08 17.17
N ASN A 308 -6.07 8.34 17.36
CA ASN A 308 -7.47 8.76 17.42
C ASN A 308 -7.90 9.26 16.03
N PHE A 309 -8.85 8.58 15.41
CA PHE A 309 -9.46 9.00 14.15
C PHE A 309 -10.77 9.74 14.42
N GLN A 310 -11.00 10.78 13.63
CA GLN A 310 -12.25 11.52 13.55
C GLN A 310 -12.75 11.55 12.12
N ASP A 311 -14.07 11.56 11.96
CA ASP A 311 -14.74 11.69 10.67
C ASP A 311 -14.29 10.63 9.65
N LYS A 312 -13.99 9.39 10.08
CA LYS A 312 -13.53 8.35 9.16
C LYS A 312 -14.67 7.99 8.20
N ILE A 313 -14.44 8.04 6.90
CA ILE A 313 -15.46 7.72 5.91
C ILE A 313 -15.66 6.20 5.85
N THR A 314 -16.89 5.78 6.07
CA THR A 314 -17.35 4.40 5.91
C THR A 314 -18.50 4.35 4.92
N GLU A 315 -18.87 3.13 4.55
CA GLU A 315 -20.14 2.86 3.91
C GLU A 315 -21.22 2.54 4.94
N VAL A 316 -22.41 3.12 4.76
CA VAL A 316 -23.63 2.82 5.51
C VAL A 316 -24.69 2.29 4.55
N ARG A 317 -25.34 1.18 4.92
CA ARG A 317 -26.42 0.55 4.15
C ARG A 317 -27.69 1.39 4.30
N LEU A 318 -28.25 1.86 3.18
CA LEU A 318 -29.54 2.56 3.15
C LEU A 318 -30.70 1.57 3.03
N CYS A 319 -30.59 0.61 2.11
CA CYS A 319 -31.58 -0.44 1.92
C CYS A 319 -31.01 -1.66 1.20
N ASP A 320 -31.71 -2.78 1.36
CA ASP A 320 -31.46 -4.07 0.72
C ASP A 320 -32.61 -4.41 -0.23
N ASN A 321 -32.29 -5.00 -1.39
CA ASN A 321 -33.24 -5.41 -2.43
C ASN A 321 -34.30 -4.32 -2.72
N CYS A 322 -33.82 -3.12 -3.04
CA CYS A 322 -34.66 -1.94 -3.15
C CYS A 322 -34.48 -1.26 -4.51
N GLU A 323 -35.55 -0.62 -4.98
CA GLU A 323 -35.50 0.29 -6.12
C GLU A 323 -34.92 1.64 -5.67
N TYR A 324 -34.03 2.21 -6.48
CA TYR A 324 -33.52 3.57 -6.30
C TYR A 324 -33.35 4.25 -7.65
N ASN A 325 -33.98 5.42 -7.82
CA ASN A 325 -34.05 6.16 -9.09
C ASN A 325 -34.49 5.27 -10.28
N GLY A 326 -35.55 4.48 -10.09
CA GLY A 326 -36.14 3.65 -11.15
C GLY A 326 -35.30 2.44 -11.57
N LYS A 327 -34.28 2.06 -10.77
CA LYS A 327 -33.45 0.87 -11.00
C LYS A 327 -33.41 0.01 -9.75
N ASP A 328 -33.54 -1.30 -9.94
CA ASP A 328 -33.41 -2.27 -8.86
C ASP A 328 -31.94 -2.50 -8.48
N TYR A 329 -31.68 -2.50 -7.17
CA TYR A 329 -30.36 -2.82 -6.62
C TYR A 329 -30.46 -3.91 -5.56
N LEU A 330 -29.45 -4.79 -5.54
CA LEU A 330 -29.24 -5.75 -4.45
C LEU A 330 -29.11 -5.02 -3.11
N PHE A 331 -28.46 -3.86 -3.14
CA PHE A 331 -28.41 -2.92 -2.03
C PHE A 331 -28.01 -1.53 -2.52
N VAL A 332 -28.44 -0.53 -1.76
CA VAL A 332 -27.98 0.85 -1.89
C VAL A 332 -27.27 1.23 -0.61
N SER A 333 -26.03 1.69 -0.74
CA SER A 333 -25.26 2.23 0.38
C SER A 333 -24.79 3.64 0.08
N ARG A 334 -24.46 4.42 1.11
CA ARG A 334 -23.86 5.75 0.98
C ARG A 334 -22.56 5.85 1.75
N GLN A 335 -21.64 6.68 1.27
CA GLN A 335 -20.47 7.09 2.06
C GLN A 335 -20.92 8.03 3.19
N SER A 336 -20.44 7.79 4.42
CA SER A 336 -20.74 8.63 5.58
C SER A 336 -19.54 8.70 6.50
N ASN A 337 -19.35 9.82 7.21
CA ASN A 337 -18.36 9.92 8.27
C ASN A 337 -18.81 9.11 9.51
N VAL A 338 -17.93 8.26 10.04
CA VAL A 338 -18.00 7.66 11.36
C VAL A 338 -17.26 8.56 12.31
N ASP A 339 -17.95 9.02 13.34
CA ASP A 339 -17.51 10.11 14.20
C ASP A 339 -16.13 9.89 14.82
N LYS A 340 -15.92 8.77 15.54
CA LYS A 340 -14.67 8.55 16.30
C LYS A 340 -14.27 7.08 16.28
N SER A 341 -13.00 6.80 16.03
CA SER A 341 -12.42 5.47 16.23
C SER A 341 -11.00 5.57 16.78
N VAL A 342 -10.54 4.52 17.46
CA VAL A 342 -9.20 4.46 18.03
C VAL A 342 -8.51 3.21 17.51
N ILE A 343 -7.23 3.34 17.18
CA ILE A 343 -6.32 2.20 16.96
C ILE A 343 -5.14 2.38 17.91
N HIS A 344 -4.83 1.37 18.70
CA HIS A 344 -3.65 1.37 19.54
C HIS A 344 -2.98 0.01 19.54
N GLY A 345 -1.74 -0.03 19.97
CA GLY A 345 -1.00 -1.27 19.96
C GLY A 345 0.44 -1.16 20.41
N LEU A 346 1.11 -2.30 20.23
CA LEU A 346 2.53 -2.47 20.50
C LEU A 346 3.18 -3.11 19.29
N GLU A 347 4.29 -2.55 18.85
CA GLU A 347 5.16 -3.11 17.83
C GLU A 347 6.52 -3.42 18.44
N THR A 348 7.04 -4.60 18.16
CA THR A 348 8.36 -5.03 18.62
C THR A 348 9.17 -5.53 17.44
N ASN A 349 10.43 -5.11 17.36
CA ASN A 349 11.39 -5.63 16.39
C ASN A 349 12.59 -6.20 17.15
N LEU A 350 13.14 -7.29 16.64
CA LEU A 350 14.30 -7.99 17.17
C LEU A 350 15.22 -8.41 16.02
N THR A 351 16.50 -8.12 16.14
CA THR A 351 17.56 -8.72 15.32
C THR A 351 18.58 -9.37 16.24
N LEU A 352 18.88 -10.64 16.00
CA LEU A 352 19.85 -11.42 16.76
C LEU A 352 20.79 -12.18 15.82
N ARG A 353 22.07 -11.83 15.85
CA ARG A 353 23.16 -12.56 15.18
C ARG A 353 23.74 -13.57 16.16
N PHE A 354 23.23 -14.80 16.13
CA PHE A 354 23.72 -15.90 16.98
C PHE A 354 25.21 -16.17 16.73
N THR A 355 25.61 -16.16 15.45
CA THR A 355 27.00 -16.28 15.00
C THR A 355 27.23 -15.29 13.85
N LYS A 356 28.43 -15.30 13.25
CA LYS A 356 28.71 -14.53 12.01
C LYS A 356 27.89 -15.01 10.80
N ASP A 357 27.37 -16.24 10.87
CA ASP A 357 26.72 -16.93 9.75
C ASP A 357 25.22 -17.18 9.99
N ILE A 358 24.74 -17.08 11.24
CA ILE A 358 23.34 -17.32 11.61
C ILE A 358 22.72 -16.04 12.18
N ASN A 359 21.68 -15.56 11.50
CA ASN A 359 20.97 -14.34 11.84
C ASN A 359 19.46 -14.58 11.94
N LEU A 360 18.85 -14.06 12.99
CA LEU A 360 17.42 -14.10 13.24
C LEU A 360 16.88 -12.67 13.22
N LYS A 361 15.84 -12.43 12.43
CA LYS A 361 15.03 -11.22 12.51
C LYS A 361 13.62 -11.63 12.90
N ALA A 362 13.06 -10.97 13.90
CA ALA A 362 11.68 -11.19 14.30
C ALA A 362 10.98 -9.84 14.50
N ASN A 363 9.69 -9.81 14.21
CA ASN A 363 8.81 -8.72 14.63
C ASN A 363 7.49 -9.26 15.16
N TYR A 364 6.88 -8.49 16.03
CA TYR A 364 5.60 -8.77 16.62
C TYR A 364 4.77 -7.50 16.68
N THR A 365 3.50 -7.60 16.31
CA THR A 365 2.53 -6.51 16.35
C THR A 365 1.30 -6.98 17.12
N PHE A 366 0.94 -6.24 18.16
CA PHE A 366 -0.37 -6.26 18.77
C PHE A 366 -1.13 -5.02 18.31
N THR A 367 -2.33 -5.20 17.76
CA THR A 367 -3.19 -4.09 17.33
C THR A 367 -4.62 -4.33 17.77
N GLU A 368 -5.20 -3.32 18.39
CA GLU A 368 -6.62 -3.26 18.70
C GLU A 368 -7.22 -2.00 18.09
N SER A 369 -8.44 -2.14 17.56
CA SER A 369 -9.18 -1.02 17.00
C SER A 369 -10.63 -1.07 17.42
N GLU A 370 -11.23 0.09 17.67
CA GLU A 370 -12.61 0.20 18.11
C GLU A 370 -13.23 1.49 17.61
N VAL A 371 -14.46 1.40 17.11
CA VAL A 371 -15.32 2.56 16.84
C VAL A 371 -15.93 3.05 18.14
N LYS A 372 -15.74 4.33 18.47
CA LYS A 372 -16.12 4.92 19.76
C LYS A 372 -17.51 5.58 19.77
N SER A 373 -18.09 5.88 18.61
CA SER A 373 -19.40 6.54 18.48
C SER A 373 -20.09 6.23 17.15
N GLY A 374 -21.37 6.59 17.04
CA GLY A 374 -22.24 6.27 15.90
C GLY A 374 -22.79 4.84 15.93
N ASP A 375 -23.49 4.44 14.88
CA ASP A 375 -24.22 3.16 14.79
C ASP A 375 -23.32 1.92 14.84
N LEU A 376 -22.02 2.11 14.61
CA LEU A 376 -21.01 1.04 14.59
C LEU A 376 -20.18 0.99 15.88
N LYS A 377 -20.58 1.71 16.94
CA LYS A 377 -19.88 1.76 18.22
C LYS A 377 -19.60 0.35 18.79
N GLY A 378 -18.39 0.15 19.30
CA GLY A 378 -17.90 -1.10 19.87
C GLY A 378 -17.40 -2.11 18.84
N LYS A 379 -17.62 -1.89 17.54
CA LYS A 379 -17.09 -2.77 16.49
C LYS A 379 -15.62 -2.47 16.20
N SER A 380 -14.89 -3.48 15.74
CA SER A 380 -13.53 -3.31 15.21
C SER A 380 -13.56 -2.48 13.92
N LEU A 381 -12.59 -1.58 13.75
CA LEU A 381 -12.51 -0.71 12.59
C LEU A 381 -12.21 -1.46 11.29
N SER A 382 -11.51 -2.59 11.41
CA SER A 382 -11.10 -3.44 10.30
C SER A 382 -10.96 -4.90 10.74
N ARG A 383 -11.05 -5.82 9.78
CA ARG A 383 -10.85 -7.26 10.00
C ARG A 383 -9.36 -7.57 10.00
N LEU A 384 -8.67 -7.27 11.10
CA LEU A 384 -7.24 -7.52 11.28
C LEU A 384 -7.00 -8.57 12.39
N PRO A 385 -5.97 -9.43 12.26
CA PRO A 385 -5.47 -10.22 13.37
C PRO A 385 -4.99 -9.31 14.49
N LYS A 386 -5.42 -9.56 15.74
CA LYS A 386 -4.93 -8.79 16.90
C LYS A 386 -3.44 -9.00 17.16
N HIS A 387 -2.94 -10.22 16.94
CA HIS A 387 -1.55 -10.57 17.13
C HIS A 387 -0.95 -11.08 15.82
N MET A 388 0.19 -10.51 15.43
CA MET A 388 0.97 -10.95 14.30
C MET A 388 2.42 -11.12 14.72
N ALA A 389 3.00 -12.29 14.46
CA ALA A 389 4.43 -12.52 14.64
C ALA A 389 5.05 -12.96 13.32
N ASN A 390 6.21 -12.42 12.97
CA ASN A 390 6.96 -12.79 11.77
C ASN A 390 8.41 -13.01 12.15
N THR A 391 8.99 -14.09 11.67
CA THR A 391 10.37 -14.48 11.95
C THR A 391 11.04 -14.91 10.65
N ILE A 392 12.30 -14.52 10.46
CA ILE A 392 13.18 -15.07 9.44
C ILE A 392 14.52 -15.46 10.07
N LEU A 393 14.89 -16.73 9.90
CA LEU A 393 16.19 -17.26 10.23
C LEU A 393 16.99 -17.39 8.92
N GLU A 394 18.16 -16.76 8.87
CA GLU A 394 19.07 -16.75 7.75
C GLU A 394 20.37 -17.46 8.17
N TRP A 395 20.81 -18.45 7.38
CA TRP A 395 22.02 -19.21 7.65
C TRP A 395 22.93 -19.27 6.41
N LYS A 396 24.12 -18.67 6.51
CA LYS A 396 25.19 -18.80 5.52
C LYS A 396 25.95 -20.11 5.79
N ALA A 397 25.47 -21.22 5.22
CA ALA A 397 26.05 -22.53 5.48
C ALA A 397 27.47 -22.66 4.91
N THR A 398 27.71 -22.10 3.74
CA THR A 398 29.04 -22.00 3.12
C THR A 398 29.19 -20.67 2.37
N LYS A 399 30.33 -20.42 1.71
CA LYS A 399 30.50 -19.26 0.82
C LYS A 399 29.47 -19.22 -0.33
N ASP A 400 29.05 -20.39 -0.80
CA ASP A 400 28.25 -20.54 -2.02
C ASP A 400 26.80 -20.96 -1.72
N LEU A 401 26.47 -21.25 -0.45
CA LEU A 401 25.16 -21.79 -0.06
C LEU A 401 24.58 -21.06 1.16
N ASP A 402 23.43 -20.43 0.95
CA ASP A 402 22.64 -19.78 2.00
C ASP A 402 21.29 -20.52 2.16
N PHE A 403 20.83 -20.67 3.40
CA PHE A 403 19.50 -21.17 3.73
C PHE A 403 18.70 -20.11 4.46
N TRP A 404 17.37 -20.18 4.30
CA TRP A 404 16.45 -19.37 5.08
C TRP A 404 15.22 -20.17 5.50
N SER A 405 14.68 -19.81 6.66
CA SER A 405 13.40 -20.30 7.17
C SER A 405 12.56 -19.10 7.60
N ARG A 406 11.28 -19.10 7.27
CA ARG A 406 10.32 -18.09 7.73
C ARG A 406 9.20 -18.74 8.51
N TYR A 407 8.83 -18.11 9.62
CA TYR A 407 7.66 -18.45 10.40
C TYR A 407 6.77 -17.21 10.51
N ASN A 408 5.51 -17.34 10.13
CA ASN A 408 4.52 -16.27 10.23
C ASN A 408 3.32 -16.80 11.02
N PHE A 409 2.98 -16.13 12.11
CA PHE A 409 1.78 -16.41 12.90
C PHE A 409 0.80 -15.24 12.79
N ARG A 410 -0.48 -15.56 12.69
CA ARG A 410 -1.59 -14.62 12.77
C ARG A 410 -2.62 -15.19 13.73
N SER A 411 -3.02 -14.40 14.73
CA SER A 411 -4.13 -14.79 15.58
C SER A 411 -5.46 -14.75 14.83
N LYS A 412 -6.50 -15.25 15.50
CA LYS A 412 -7.89 -15.08 15.08
C LYS A 412 -8.19 -13.63 14.71
N SER A 413 -8.78 -13.42 13.54
CA SER A 413 -9.23 -12.09 13.07
C SER A 413 -10.73 -11.96 13.25
N LEU A 414 -11.14 -11.09 14.17
CA LEU A 414 -12.56 -10.82 14.40
C LEU A 414 -13.16 -10.00 13.24
N PRO A 415 -14.46 -10.13 12.97
CA PRO A 415 -15.13 -9.27 12.01
C PRO A 415 -14.94 -7.79 12.37
N GLY A 416 -14.80 -6.95 11.34
CA GLY A 416 -14.76 -5.49 11.48
C GLY A 416 -15.80 -4.85 10.58
N ILE A 417 -15.74 -3.52 10.44
CA ILE A 417 -16.56 -2.83 9.44
C ILE A 417 -16.19 -3.34 8.04
N SER A 418 -17.08 -4.11 7.43
CA SER A 418 -16.93 -4.69 6.10
C SER A 418 -18.31 -5.00 5.49
N ARG A 419 -18.32 -5.52 4.26
CA ARG A 419 -19.54 -5.97 3.57
C ARG A 419 -19.63 -7.48 3.55
N GLY A 420 -20.82 -7.99 3.26
CA GLY A 420 -21.06 -9.41 3.02
C GLY A 420 -20.62 -10.26 4.20
N ASN A 421 -20.04 -11.43 3.90
CA ASN A 421 -19.62 -12.36 4.91
C ASN A 421 -18.45 -11.82 5.75
N ALA A 422 -17.63 -10.88 5.26
CA ALA A 422 -16.59 -10.26 6.08
C ALA A 422 -17.11 -9.52 7.31
N ALA A 423 -18.37 -9.06 7.27
CA ALA A 423 -18.98 -8.35 8.38
C ALA A 423 -19.30 -9.27 9.57
N THR A 424 -19.40 -10.58 9.35
CA THR A 424 -19.87 -11.56 10.35
C THR A 424 -18.91 -12.73 10.56
N THR A 425 -17.99 -12.96 9.62
CA THR A 425 -17.10 -14.13 9.64
C THR A 425 -15.76 -13.85 10.26
N THR A 426 -15.31 -14.81 11.07
CA THR A 426 -13.99 -14.80 11.68
C THR A 426 -13.02 -15.63 10.84
N ILE A 427 -11.79 -15.16 10.70
CA ILE A 427 -10.68 -15.98 10.20
C ILE A 427 -10.00 -16.63 11.42
N ALA A 428 -9.88 -17.96 11.42
CA ALA A 428 -9.17 -18.70 12.47
C ALA A 428 -7.69 -18.27 12.53
N ASP A 429 -7.05 -18.49 13.69
CA ASP A 429 -5.60 -18.33 13.77
C ASP A 429 -4.88 -19.34 12.87
N TYR A 430 -3.69 -18.96 12.41
CA TYR A 430 -2.89 -19.82 11.57
C TYR A 430 -1.40 -19.48 11.66
N SER A 431 -0.58 -20.48 11.37
CA SER A 431 0.85 -20.33 11.19
C SER A 431 1.29 -20.89 9.85
N LEU A 432 2.21 -20.19 9.20
CA LEU A 432 2.87 -20.62 7.97
C LEU A 432 4.35 -20.77 8.20
N VAL A 433 4.92 -21.85 7.67
CA VAL A 433 6.37 -22.07 7.62
C VAL A 433 6.80 -22.19 6.18
N ASP A 434 7.83 -21.45 5.83
CA ASP A 434 8.49 -21.48 4.54
C ASP A 434 9.96 -21.82 4.72
N LEU A 435 10.53 -22.54 3.77
CA LEU A 435 11.95 -22.89 3.72
C LEU A 435 12.51 -22.56 2.34
N GLY A 436 13.79 -22.24 2.26
CA GLY A 436 14.47 -22.12 0.98
C GLY A 436 15.97 -22.05 1.07
N GLY A 437 16.59 -22.09 -0.11
CA GLY A 437 18.03 -22.06 -0.28
C GLY A 437 18.43 -21.23 -1.49
N ILE A 438 19.62 -20.65 -1.41
CA ILE A 438 20.25 -19.89 -2.48
C ILE A 438 21.62 -20.52 -2.74
N TYR A 439 21.84 -20.97 -3.97
CA TYR A 439 23.12 -21.51 -4.41
C TYR A 439 23.78 -20.55 -5.39
N LYS A 440 24.93 -19.99 -5.00
CA LYS A 440 25.75 -19.07 -5.79
C LYS A 440 26.68 -19.91 -6.67
N PHE A 441 26.23 -20.23 -7.88
CA PHE A 441 26.99 -21.04 -8.82
C PHE A 441 28.25 -20.29 -9.31
N THR A 442 28.12 -18.99 -9.58
CA THR A 442 29.23 -18.06 -9.84
C THR A 442 28.96 -16.72 -9.15
N ASN A 443 29.91 -15.77 -9.22
CA ASN A 443 29.70 -14.40 -8.73
C ASN A 443 28.54 -13.67 -9.42
N ASN A 444 28.22 -14.08 -10.65
CA ASN A 444 27.26 -13.44 -11.53
C ASN A 444 25.96 -14.24 -11.65
N PHE A 445 25.92 -15.48 -11.18
CA PHE A 445 24.78 -16.38 -11.38
C PHE A 445 24.43 -17.16 -10.12
N GLN A 446 23.18 -17.04 -9.67
CA GLN A 446 22.66 -17.78 -8.52
C GLN A 446 21.31 -18.46 -8.82
N PHE A 447 21.11 -19.63 -8.22
CA PHE A 447 19.83 -20.33 -8.19
C PHE A 447 19.14 -20.13 -6.84
N ASN A 448 17.82 -20.00 -6.88
CA ASN A 448 16.98 -19.87 -5.70
C ASN A 448 15.92 -20.97 -5.72
N LEU A 449 15.82 -21.71 -4.61
CA LEU A 449 14.81 -22.73 -4.38
C LEU A 449 14.03 -22.37 -3.12
N GLY A 450 12.70 -22.55 -3.14
CA GLY A 450 11.86 -22.29 -1.99
C GLY A 450 10.64 -23.20 -1.94
N VAL A 451 10.26 -23.62 -0.74
CA VAL A 451 8.99 -24.29 -0.44
C VAL A 451 8.23 -23.41 0.54
N TYR A 452 7.10 -22.91 0.11
CA TYR A 452 6.23 -22.02 0.87
C TYR A 452 5.07 -22.81 1.43
N ASN A 453 4.67 -22.52 2.67
CA ASN A 453 3.60 -23.23 3.39
C ASN A 453 3.84 -24.74 3.43
N ILE A 454 4.97 -25.17 4.02
CA ILE A 454 5.43 -26.57 4.01
C ILE A 454 4.45 -27.55 4.68
N PHE A 455 3.60 -27.06 5.57
CA PHE A 455 2.59 -27.86 6.27
C PHE A 455 1.23 -27.87 5.55
N ASN A 456 1.19 -27.37 4.32
CA ASN A 456 0.01 -27.30 3.46
C ASN A 456 -1.22 -26.72 4.19
N ARG A 457 -1.02 -25.69 5.02
CA ARG A 457 -2.10 -25.07 5.78
C ARG A 457 -2.98 -24.27 4.86
N GLN A 458 -4.22 -24.72 4.70
CA GLN A 458 -5.23 -24.00 3.95
C GLN A 458 -6.12 -23.27 4.93
N VAL A 459 -6.22 -21.95 4.77
CA VAL A 459 -7.11 -21.11 5.56
C VAL A 459 -8.23 -20.67 4.64
N TYR A 460 -9.39 -21.28 4.85
CA TYR A 460 -10.65 -20.91 4.21
C TYR A 460 -11.56 -20.27 5.25
N ASN A 461 -12.43 -19.38 4.79
CA ASN A 461 -13.54 -18.94 5.63
C ASN A 461 -14.53 -20.09 5.80
N SER A 462 -15.02 -20.32 7.03
CA SER A 462 -15.90 -21.46 7.38
C SER A 462 -17.25 -21.46 6.64
N THR A 463 -17.59 -20.37 5.95
CA THR A 463 -18.87 -20.18 5.25
C THR A 463 -18.77 -20.31 3.73
N GLY A 464 -17.62 -20.75 3.17
CA GLY A 464 -17.42 -20.82 1.71
C GLY A 464 -17.32 -19.44 1.03
N ALA A 465 -17.32 -18.36 1.80
CA ALA A 465 -17.18 -17.00 1.31
C ALA A 465 -15.71 -16.65 1.05
N SER A 466 -15.43 -16.41 -0.23
CA SER A 466 -14.12 -16.31 -0.90
C SER A 466 -13.28 -15.06 -0.61
N GLU A 467 -13.43 -14.42 0.53
CA GLU A 467 -12.79 -13.12 0.79
C GLU A 467 -11.37 -13.24 1.35
N PHE A 468 -10.98 -14.43 1.83
CA PHE A 468 -9.65 -14.69 2.35
C PHE A 468 -9.26 -16.13 2.07
N ARG A 469 -8.19 -16.32 1.30
CA ARG A 469 -7.64 -17.62 0.93
C ARG A 469 -6.12 -17.57 0.95
N ILE A 470 -5.54 -18.61 1.53
CA ILE A 470 -4.11 -18.88 1.47
C ILE A 470 -3.93 -20.15 0.64
N ASP A 471 -3.13 -20.08 -0.41
CA ASP A 471 -2.77 -21.27 -1.19
C ASP A 471 -2.03 -22.27 -0.31
N GLY A 472 -2.17 -23.55 -0.64
CA GLY A 472 -1.42 -24.63 -0.01
C GLY A 472 0.08 -24.54 -0.29
N THR A 473 0.77 -25.67 -0.22
CA THR A 473 2.21 -25.70 -0.48
C THR A 473 2.54 -25.20 -1.90
N ARG A 474 3.58 -24.36 -2.02
CA ARG A 474 4.05 -23.83 -3.31
C ARG A 474 5.56 -23.97 -3.43
N TYR A 475 6.03 -24.36 -4.60
CA TYR A 475 7.44 -24.47 -4.92
C TYR A 475 7.89 -23.29 -5.77
N GLN A 476 9.03 -22.71 -5.43
CA GLN A 476 9.69 -21.69 -6.23
C GLN A 476 11.02 -22.24 -6.73
N VAL A 477 11.23 -22.09 -8.03
CA VAL A 477 12.53 -22.22 -8.68
C VAL A 477 12.78 -20.89 -9.39
N GLY A 478 13.97 -20.33 -9.23
CA GLY A 478 14.36 -19.11 -9.91
C GLY A 478 15.87 -19.03 -10.10
N ALA A 479 16.29 -18.25 -11.09
CA ALA A 479 17.69 -17.91 -11.31
C ALA A 479 17.84 -16.39 -11.32
N THR A 480 19.01 -15.90 -10.95
CA THR A 480 19.35 -14.49 -11.03
C THR A 480 20.73 -14.36 -11.65
N PHE A 481 20.80 -13.60 -12.74
CA PHE A 481 22.04 -13.22 -13.39
C PHE A 481 22.31 -11.73 -13.13
N ARG A 482 23.55 -11.39 -12.77
CA ARG A 482 24.05 -10.03 -12.57
C ARG A 482 25.30 -9.88 -13.43
N PHE A 483 25.40 -8.82 -14.22
CA PHE A 483 26.54 -8.54 -15.08
C PHE A 483 27.12 -7.15 -14.82
#